data_AF-A0AAJ0EMC3-F1
#
_entry.id   AF-A0AAJ0EMC3-F1
#
_cell.length_a   1.000
_cell.length_b   1.000
_cell.length_c   1.000
_cell.angle_alpha   90.00
_cell.angle_beta   90.00
_cell.angle_gamma   90.00
#
_symmetry.space_group_name_H-M   'P 1'
#
loop_
_entity.id
_entity.type
_entity.pdbx_description
1 polymer ?
#
loop_
_entity_poly.entity_id
_entity_poly.type
_entity_poly.pdbx_seq_one_letter_code
_entity_poly.pdbx_strand_id
1 'polypeptide(L)'
;MEDNATPFASAPGLQFAETNVLRHPIIRPLLESLLETSSLGLYRSLGPSPFDYVFNSDPGHEVEIIMVMIWSPGSKFTYWAGSHRHWLEPIEAANSLLQVTRARLQSSGSTPVETTFEKGGFAVIDARTAFQITAGTAITFAFGKEDAAKLWRPMQLPRSLEHHVTSMESRTVRINVTYAEEG
;
A
#
# COMPACT_ATOMS: atom_id res chain seq x y z
N MET A 1 -11.58 13.64 10.58
CA MET A 1 -10.42 13.85 11.47
C MET A 1 -9.87 12.47 11.75
N GLU A 2 -8.96 11.99 10.90
CA GLU A 2 -8.31 10.70 11.12
C GLU A 2 -7.22 10.92 12.18
N ASP A 3 -7.41 10.38 13.38
CA ASP A 3 -6.32 10.11 14.32
C ASP A 3 -5.46 8.99 13.71
N ASN A 4 -4.64 9.34 12.73
CA ASN A 4 -3.82 8.39 11.95
C ASN A 4 -2.34 8.39 12.37
N ALA A 5 -2.01 8.89 13.57
CA ALA A 5 -0.65 9.35 13.83
C ALA A 5 0.25 8.48 14.75
N THR A 6 -0.19 7.37 15.36
CA THR A 6 0.62 6.81 16.48
C THR A 6 1.02 5.33 16.47
N PRO A 7 0.34 4.39 15.79
CA PRO A 7 0.82 2.99 15.80
C PRO A 7 2.07 2.79 14.91
N PHE A 8 2.11 3.44 13.75
CA PHE A 8 3.06 3.11 12.68
C PHE A 8 4.33 3.97 12.72
N ALA A 9 4.24 5.22 13.16
CA ALA A 9 5.37 6.11 13.42
C ALA A 9 6.02 5.81 14.78
N SER A 10 6.25 4.52 15.06
CA SER A 10 6.78 4.02 16.33
C SER A 10 7.80 2.91 16.06
N ALA A 11 8.71 2.65 17.01
CA ALA A 11 9.66 1.55 16.90
C ALA A 11 8.96 0.19 16.68
N PRO A 12 7.87 -0.17 17.40
CA PRO A 12 7.10 -1.38 17.11
C PRO A 12 6.52 -1.42 15.69
N GLY A 13 6.01 -0.29 15.18
CA GLY A 13 5.50 -0.18 13.81
C GLY A 13 6.59 -0.43 12.76
N LEU A 14 7.74 0.20 12.92
CA LEU A 14 8.89 -0.01 12.04
C LEU A 14 9.42 -1.44 12.11
N GLN A 15 9.50 -2.03 13.31
CA GLN A 15 9.88 -3.43 13.49
C GLN A 15 8.90 -4.39 12.79
N PHE A 16 7.60 -4.09 12.86
CA PHE A 16 6.57 -4.86 12.17
C PHE A 16 6.77 -4.80 10.64
N ALA A 17 6.97 -3.60 10.08
CA ALA A 17 7.22 -3.40 8.65
C ALA A 17 8.50 -4.13 8.20
N GLU A 18 9.57 -4.01 8.98
CA GLU A 18 10.85 -4.67 8.73
C GLU A 18 10.70 -6.19 8.67
N THR A 19 10.05 -6.78 9.67
CA THR A 19 9.93 -8.24 9.81
C THR A 19 8.96 -8.84 8.79
N ASN A 20 7.79 -8.22 8.62
CA ASN A 20 6.68 -8.81 7.86
C ASN A 20 6.64 -8.37 6.40
N VAL A 21 7.46 -7.39 5.99
CA VAL A 21 7.50 -6.88 4.62
C VAL A 21 8.93 -6.85 4.08
N LEU A 22 9.82 -6.06 4.70
CA LEU A 22 11.15 -5.77 4.13
C LEU A 22 12.11 -6.96 4.16
N ARG A 23 11.95 -7.85 5.16
CA ARG A 23 12.71 -9.11 5.31
C ARG A 23 11.86 -10.35 5.02
N HIS A 24 10.62 -10.18 4.57
CA HIS A 24 9.75 -11.32 4.31
C HIS A 24 10.25 -12.08 3.07
N PRO A 25 10.46 -13.41 3.16
CA PRO A 25 11.17 -14.20 2.15
C PRO A 25 10.45 -14.26 0.79
N ILE A 26 9.14 -13.98 0.76
CA ILE A 26 8.35 -13.94 -0.48
C ILE A 26 8.17 -12.50 -1.00
N ILE A 27 7.91 -11.54 -0.11
CA ILE A 27 7.54 -10.18 -0.52
C ILE A 27 8.77 -9.44 -1.01
N ARG A 28 9.91 -9.61 -0.33
CA ARG A 28 11.14 -8.91 -0.66
C ARG A 28 11.65 -9.23 -2.09
N PRO A 29 11.82 -10.52 -2.48
CA PRO A 29 12.21 -10.83 -3.85
C PRO A 29 11.19 -10.37 -4.91
N LEU A 30 9.89 -10.39 -4.57
CA LEU A 30 8.85 -9.92 -5.47
C LEU A 30 8.94 -8.41 -5.73
N LEU A 31 9.15 -7.61 -4.68
CA LEU A 31 9.37 -6.17 -4.83
C LEU A 31 10.62 -5.86 -5.66
N GLU A 32 11.73 -6.57 -5.40
CA GLU A 32 12.97 -6.42 -6.18
C GLU A 32 12.77 -6.82 -7.64
N SER A 33 11.99 -7.87 -7.91
CA SER A 33 11.70 -8.29 -9.29
C SER A 33 10.77 -7.33 -10.03
N LEU A 34 9.86 -6.65 -9.35
CA LEU A 34 8.86 -5.77 -9.98
C LEU A 34 9.35 -4.33 -10.13
N LEU A 35 10.20 -3.87 -9.22
CA LEU A 35 10.61 -2.46 -9.14
C LEU A 35 12.13 -2.25 -9.30
N GLU A 36 12.95 -3.31 -9.21
CA GLU A 36 14.43 -3.29 -9.16
C GLU A 36 14.98 -2.54 -7.94
N THR A 37 14.69 -1.24 -7.84
CA THR A 37 14.88 -0.40 -6.67
C THR A 37 13.57 0.26 -6.29
N SER A 38 13.30 0.37 -4.99
CA SER A 38 12.03 0.91 -4.51
C SER A 38 12.19 1.77 -3.26
N SER A 39 11.21 2.63 -3.04
CA SER A 39 11.09 3.44 -1.84
C SER A 39 9.74 3.17 -1.18
N LEU A 40 9.76 2.83 0.11
CA LEU A 40 8.56 2.78 0.94
C LEU A 40 8.13 4.21 1.27
N GLY A 41 6.90 4.59 0.95
CA GLY A 41 6.42 5.96 1.24
C GLY A 41 4.97 6.09 1.67
N LEU A 42 4.26 4.98 1.86
CA LEU A 42 2.98 4.97 2.55
C LEU A 42 2.96 3.79 3.51
N TYR A 43 2.47 4.06 4.71
CA TYR A 43 2.25 3.07 5.75
C TYR A 43 1.01 3.46 6.56
N ARG A 44 -0.11 2.74 6.38
CA ARG A 44 -1.36 3.00 7.12
C ARG A 44 -2.24 1.76 7.26
N SER A 45 -3.27 1.84 8.10
CA SER A 45 -4.32 0.82 8.15
C SER A 45 -5.48 1.19 7.22
N LEU A 46 -6.08 0.19 6.59
CA LEU A 46 -7.36 0.28 5.90
C LEU A 46 -8.36 -0.70 6.53
N GLY A 47 -9.63 -0.30 6.49
CA GLY A 47 -10.75 -1.09 7.01
C GLY A 47 -11.90 -1.14 6.01
N PRO A 48 -13.06 -1.66 6.44
CA PRO A 48 -14.18 -1.90 5.54
C PRO A 48 -14.76 -0.61 4.97
N SER A 49 -15.18 -0.65 3.71
CA SER A 49 -15.86 0.45 3.03
C SER A 49 -16.88 -0.07 2.02
N PRO A 50 -18.01 0.64 1.79
CA PRO A 50 -18.98 0.27 0.77
C PRO A 50 -18.49 0.54 -0.67
N PHE A 51 -17.35 1.21 -0.84
CA PHE A 51 -16.85 1.65 -2.14
C PHE A 51 -15.63 0.86 -2.62
N ASP A 52 -15.44 0.85 -3.93
CA ASP A 52 -14.25 0.33 -4.59
C ASP A 52 -13.21 1.46 -4.77
N TYR A 53 -11.95 1.16 -4.52
CA TYR A 53 -10.85 2.12 -4.58
C TYR A 53 -9.65 1.62 -5.38
N VAL A 54 -8.85 2.56 -5.87
CA VAL A 54 -7.47 2.37 -6.32
C VAL A 54 -6.53 3.30 -5.53
N PHE A 55 -5.23 2.99 -5.51
CA PHE A 55 -4.20 3.88 -4.95
C PHE A 55 -3.59 4.79 -5.99
N ASN A 56 -3.56 4.35 -7.25
CA ASN A 56 -3.15 5.12 -8.40
C ASN A 56 -4.09 4.82 -9.56
N SER A 57 -4.18 5.73 -10.53
CA SER A 57 -4.94 5.50 -11.75
C SER A 57 -4.17 5.72 -13.02
N ASP A 58 -2.91 6.16 -12.95
CA ASP A 58 -2.10 6.44 -14.14
C ASP A 58 -2.13 5.26 -15.16
N PRO A 59 -2.57 5.48 -16.40
CA PRO A 59 -2.64 4.44 -17.41
C PRO A 59 -1.27 4.06 -18.00
N GLY A 60 -0.16 4.52 -17.44
CA GLY A 60 1.20 4.13 -17.83
C GLY A 60 1.36 2.61 -17.97
N HIS A 61 2.13 2.12 -18.94
CA HIS A 61 2.18 0.68 -19.22
C HIS A 61 3.06 -0.10 -18.23
N GLU A 62 3.95 0.58 -17.50
CA GLU A 62 4.84 -0.05 -16.54
C GLU A 62 4.28 -0.04 -15.11
N VAL A 63 4.70 -1.03 -14.33
CA VAL A 63 4.44 -1.08 -12.90
C VAL A 63 5.38 -0.08 -12.22
N GLU A 64 4.81 0.97 -11.63
CA GLU A 64 5.58 1.96 -10.88
C GLU A 64 5.38 1.88 -9.39
N ILE A 65 4.20 1.40 -8.95
CA ILE A 65 3.80 1.37 -7.54
C ILE A 65 3.18 0.02 -7.22
N ILE A 66 3.76 -0.67 -6.25
CA ILE A 66 3.25 -1.91 -5.69
C ILE A 66 2.76 -1.68 -4.27
N MET A 67 1.57 -2.20 -3.99
CA MET A 67 0.98 -2.21 -2.66
C MET A 67 1.19 -3.58 -2.02
N VAL A 68 1.70 -3.59 -0.80
CA VAL A 68 1.71 -4.78 0.07
C VAL A 68 0.66 -4.58 1.15
N MET A 69 -0.25 -5.53 1.31
CA MET A 69 -1.32 -5.49 2.30
C MET A 69 -1.20 -6.69 3.22
N ILE A 70 -0.99 -6.47 4.52
CA ILE A 70 -0.96 -7.51 5.55
C ILE A 70 -2.32 -7.55 6.26
N TRP A 71 -2.99 -8.70 6.23
CA TRP A 71 -4.39 -8.86 6.62
C TRP A 71 -4.54 -9.43 8.03
N SER A 72 -5.49 -8.87 8.80
CA SER A 72 -5.95 -9.49 10.03
C SER A 72 -6.81 -10.74 9.73
N PRO A 73 -6.83 -11.74 10.62
CA PRO A 73 -7.65 -12.94 10.45
C PRO A 73 -9.14 -12.64 10.24
N GLY A 74 -9.78 -13.39 9.34
CA GLY A 74 -11.18 -13.23 8.97
C GLY A 74 -11.47 -12.05 8.04
N SER A 75 -10.43 -11.33 7.56
CA SER A 75 -10.62 -10.22 6.62
C SER A 75 -11.19 -10.70 5.28
N LYS A 76 -12.04 -9.88 4.67
CA LYS A 76 -12.65 -10.13 3.37
C LYS A 76 -12.27 -9.01 2.40
N PHE A 77 -11.69 -9.43 1.29
CA PHE A 77 -11.12 -8.56 0.27
C PHE A 77 -11.69 -8.96 -1.08
N THR A 78 -12.17 -7.98 -1.83
CA THR A 78 -12.55 -8.14 -3.23
C THR A 78 -11.60 -7.31 -4.07
N TYR A 79 -10.99 -7.90 -5.09
CA TYR A 79 -10.23 -7.15 -6.09
C TYR A 79 -10.80 -7.37 -7.48
N TRP A 80 -10.64 -6.38 -8.36
CA TRP A 80 -11.14 -6.45 -9.73
C TRP A 80 -10.01 -6.88 -10.66
N ALA A 81 -9.99 -8.18 -11.00
CA ALA A 81 -8.99 -8.76 -11.86
C ALA A 81 -8.94 -8.05 -13.21
N GLY A 82 -7.73 -7.64 -13.62
CA GLY A 82 -7.48 -6.92 -14.87
C GLY A 82 -7.65 -5.40 -14.79
N SER A 83 -8.19 -4.85 -13.70
CA SER A 83 -8.53 -3.42 -13.64
C SER A 83 -7.31 -2.48 -13.75
N HIS A 84 -6.13 -2.94 -13.34
CA HIS A 84 -4.86 -2.20 -13.45
C HIS A 84 -4.47 -1.87 -14.91
N ARG A 85 -5.13 -2.50 -15.90
CA ARG A 85 -4.87 -2.30 -17.34
C ARG A 85 -5.74 -1.23 -17.97
N HIS A 86 -6.63 -0.61 -17.21
CA HIS A 86 -7.66 0.29 -17.73
C HIS A 86 -7.64 1.63 -17.01
N TRP A 87 -7.92 2.70 -17.74
CA TRP A 87 -8.23 3.99 -17.13
C TRP A 87 -9.65 3.95 -16.54
N LEU A 88 -9.73 4.05 -15.22
CA LEU A 88 -10.97 3.86 -14.44
C LEU A 88 -11.69 5.15 -14.04
N GLU A 89 -11.20 6.32 -14.47
CA GLU A 89 -11.80 7.64 -14.18
C GLU A 89 -12.17 7.82 -12.69
N PRO A 90 -11.21 7.67 -11.77
CA PRO A 90 -11.54 7.74 -10.36
C PRO A 90 -11.84 9.16 -9.89
N ILE A 91 -12.46 9.24 -8.71
CA ILE A 91 -12.74 10.48 -7.99
C ILE A 91 -12.03 10.42 -6.63
N GLU A 92 -11.41 11.53 -6.21
CA GLU A 92 -10.78 11.60 -4.90
C GLU A 92 -11.80 11.42 -3.77
N ALA A 93 -11.50 10.52 -2.85
CA ALA A 93 -12.32 10.23 -1.69
C ALA A 93 -11.73 10.82 -0.41
N ALA A 94 -12.57 10.95 0.62
CA ALA A 94 -12.18 11.56 1.91
C ALA A 94 -11.05 10.84 2.66
N ASN A 95 -10.77 9.56 2.33
CA ASN A 95 -9.70 8.75 2.89
C ASN A 95 -8.39 8.82 2.05
N SER A 96 -8.27 9.81 1.17
CA SER A 96 -7.14 9.99 0.25
C SER A 96 -6.89 8.79 -0.67
N LEU A 97 -7.92 7.97 -0.90
CA LEU A 97 -7.96 6.99 -1.99
C LEU A 97 -8.72 7.55 -3.18
N LEU A 98 -8.57 6.87 -4.30
CA LEU A 98 -9.26 7.16 -5.55
C LEU A 98 -10.44 6.20 -5.70
N GLN A 99 -11.65 6.70 -5.49
CA GLN A 99 -12.87 5.90 -5.60
C GLN A 99 -13.23 5.65 -7.07
N VAL A 100 -13.63 4.41 -7.37
CA VAL A 100 -14.09 3.99 -8.69
C VAL A 100 -15.52 3.44 -8.58
N THR A 101 -16.34 3.67 -9.60
CA THR A 101 -17.69 3.11 -9.65
C THR A 101 -17.69 1.67 -10.15
N ARG A 102 -18.55 0.82 -9.59
CA ARG A 102 -18.74 -0.56 -10.07
C ARG A 102 -19.15 -0.62 -11.54
N ALA A 103 -19.98 0.31 -11.99
CA ALA A 103 -20.38 0.40 -13.39
C ALA A 103 -19.17 0.57 -14.32
N ARG A 104 -18.17 1.37 -13.91
CA ARG A 104 -16.94 1.55 -14.69
C ARG A 104 -16.05 0.31 -14.67
N LEU A 105 -15.97 -0.37 -13.54
CA LEU A 105 -15.22 -1.63 -13.42
C LEU A 105 -15.82 -2.71 -14.32
N GLN A 106 -17.14 -2.85 -14.31
CA GLN A 106 -17.85 -3.79 -15.17
C GLN A 106 -17.70 -3.44 -16.66
N SER A 107 -17.83 -2.16 -17.03
CA SER A 107 -17.72 -1.75 -18.43
C SER A 107 -16.29 -1.88 -18.99
N SER A 108 -15.28 -1.86 -18.13
CA SER A 108 -13.88 -2.18 -18.52
C SER A 108 -13.62 -3.66 -18.77
N GLY A 109 -14.58 -4.55 -18.48
CA GLY A 109 -14.38 -6.01 -18.54
C GLY A 109 -13.65 -6.59 -17.33
N SER A 110 -13.43 -5.80 -16.27
CA SER A 110 -12.82 -6.29 -15.03
C SER A 110 -13.79 -7.20 -14.27
N THR A 111 -13.27 -8.27 -13.67
CA THR A 111 -14.09 -9.25 -12.94
C THR A 111 -13.76 -9.22 -11.45
N PRO A 112 -14.75 -9.15 -10.55
CA PRO A 112 -14.48 -9.18 -9.12
C PRO A 112 -14.04 -10.59 -8.69
N VAL A 113 -13.01 -10.65 -7.84
CA VAL A 113 -12.52 -11.86 -7.20
C VAL A 113 -12.56 -11.65 -5.70
N GLU A 114 -13.35 -12.46 -5.03
CA GLU A 114 -13.48 -12.42 -3.57
C GLU A 114 -12.46 -13.35 -2.93
N THR A 115 -11.81 -12.88 -1.87
CA THR A 115 -10.82 -13.62 -1.10
C THR A 115 -11.09 -13.41 0.39
N THR A 116 -11.09 -14.52 1.14
CA THR A 116 -11.19 -14.49 2.61
C THR A 116 -9.86 -14.92 3.21
N PHE A 117 -9.28 -14.06 4.06
CA PHE A 117 -8.04 -14.30 4.78
C PHE A 117 -8.34 -14.93 6.15
N GLU A 118 -8.81 -16.18 6.16
CA GLU A 118 -9.27 -16.88 7.38
C GLU A 118 -8.26 -16.81 8.55
N LYS A 119 -6.96 -16.95 8.24
CA LYS A 119 -5.86 -16.92 9.22
C LYS A 119 -4.99 -15.66 9.11
N GLY A 120 -5.49 -14.63 8.43
CA GLY A 120 -4.69 -13.50 7.98
C GLY A 120 -3.87 -13.88 6.75
N GLY A 121 -2.83 -13.09 6.46
CA GLY A 121 -1.93 -13.31 5.34
C GLY A 121 -1.50 -12.01 4.69
N PHE A 122 -1.08 -12.06 3.44
CA PHE A 122 -0.72 -10.87 2.68
C PHE A 122 -1.25 -10.93 1.24
N ALA A 123 -1.43 -9.75 0.66
CA ALA A 123 -1.63 -9.55 -0.77
C ALA A 123 -0.57 -8.59 -1.30
N VAL A 124 -0.12 -8.82 -2.54
CA VAL A 124 0.74 -7.90 -3.28
C VAL A 124 0.01 -7.55 -4.57
N ILE A 125 -0.31 -6.27 -4.74
CA ILE A 125 -1.13 -5.79 -5.87
C ILE A 125 -0.49 -4.58 -6.52
N ASP A 126 -0.73 -4.41 -7.82
CA ASP A 126 -0.48 -3.14 -8.51
C ASP A 126 -1.39 -2.06 -7.93
N ALA A 127 -0.86 -0.86 -7.69
CA ALA A 127 -1.60 0.28 -7.11
C ALA A 127 -2.87 0.68 -7.90
N ARG A 128 -2.97 0.29 -9.18
CA ARG A 128 -4.11 0.54 -10.06
C ARG A 128 -5.16 -0.59 -10.02
N THR A 129 -4.88 -1.66 -9.29
CA THR A 129 -5.85 -2.71 -9.06
C THR A 129 -6.94 -2.19 -8.14
N ALA A 130 -8.18 -2.21 -8.61
CA ALA A 130 -9.32 -1.75 -7.86
C ALA A 130 -9.70 -2.81 -6.84
N PHE A 131 -10.05 -2.36 -5.63
CA PHE A 131 -10.35 -3.25 -4.53
C PHE A 131 -11.39 -2.68 -3.58
N GLN A 132 -11.97 -3.58 -2.80
CA GLN A 132 -12.86 -3.29 -1.70
C GLN A 132 -12.52 -4.18 -0.51
N ILE A 133 -12.52 -3.58 0.69
CA ILE A 133 -12.47 -4.32 1.96
C ILE A 133 -13.90 -4.39 2.48
N THR A 134 -14.44 -5.60 2.64
CA THR A 134 -15.83 -5.78 3.10
C THR A 134 -15.89 -6.20 4.57
N ALA A 135 -14.81 -6.76 5.12
CA ALA A 135 -14.66 -7.08 6.54
C ALA A 135 -13.19 -7.12 6.95
N GLY A 136 -12.92 -6.88 8.24
CA GLY A 136 -11.56 -6.93 8.81
C GLY A 136 -10.72 -5.71 8.46
N THR A 137 -9.40 -5.83 8.58
CA THR A 137 -8.44 -4.73 8.41
C THR A 137 -7.18 -5.19 7.68
N ALA A 138 -6.57 -4.27 6.96
CA ALA A 138 -5.25 -4.46 6.35
C ALA A 138 -4.29 -3.37 6.81
N ILE A 139 -3.06 -3.76 7.11
CA ILE A 139 -1.94 -2.84 7.17
C ILE A 139 -1.34 -2.75 5.76
N THR A 140 -1.31 -1.55 5.19
CA THR A 140 -0.92 -1.32 3.81
C THR A 140 0.38 -0.53 3.71
N PHE A 141 1.24 -0.97 2.80
CA PHE A 141 2.53 -0.39 2.45
C PHE A 141 2.58 -0.09 0.96
N ALA A 142 3.00 1.12 0.56
CA ALA A 142 3.25 1.43 -0.85
C ALA A 142 4.75 1.51 -1.14
N PHE A 143 5.18 0.76 -2.15
CA PHE A 143 6.54 0.77 -2.69
C PHE A 143 6.48 1.33 -4.10
N GLY A 144 7.17 2.45 -4.31
CA GLY A 144 7.27 3.09 -5.62
C GLY A 144 8.67 2.93 -6.19
N LYS A 145 8.81 2.88 -7.52
CA LYS A 145 10.09 3.22 -8.17
C LYS A 145 10.56 4.59 -7.69
N GLU A 146 11.86 4.85 -7.72
CA GLU A 146 12.43 6.10 -7.20
C GLU A 146 11.75 7.36 -7.76
N ASP A 147 11.43 7.39 -9.06
CA ASP A 147 10.80 8.56 -9.68
C ASP A 147 9.36 8.77 -9.21
N ALA A 148 8.58 7.70 -9.06
CA ALA A 148 7.24 7.78 -8.48
C ALA A 148 7.30 8.23 -7.01
N ALA A 149 8.27 7.70 -6.25
CA ALA A 149 8.41 8.01 -4.83
C ALA A 149 8.87 9.46 -4.56
N LYS A 150 9.60 10.09 -5.48
CA LYS A 150 9.98 11.52 -5.38
C LYS A 150 8.78 12.47 -5.36
N LEU A 151 7.64 12.04 -5.91
CA LEU A 151 6.40 12.83 -5.93
C LEU A 151 5.61 12.71 -4.62
N TRP A 152 5.98 11.76 -3.75
CA TRP A 152 5.26 11.51 -2.51
C TRP A 152 5.72 12.45 -1.40
N ARG A 153 4.78 12.91 -0.60
CA ARG A 153 5.09 13.59 0.66
C ARG A 153 5.78 12.59 1.60
N PRO A 154 6.99 12.88 2.10
CA PRO A 154 7.69 11.98 2.99
C PRO A 154 6.88 11.68 4.26
N MET A 155 6.99 10.44 4.74
CA MET A 155 6.39 10.05 6.02
C MET A 155 7.09 10.82 7.15
N GLN A 156 6.29 11.46 8.02
CA GLN A 156 6.82 12.18 9.16
C GLN A 156 7.07 11.21 10.32
N LEU A 157 8.32 11.09 10.77
CA LEU A 157 8.70 10.25 11.90
C LEU A 157 9.41 11.06 12.99
N PRO A 158 9.32 10.65 14.26
CA PRO A 158 10.19 11.18 15.32
C PRO A 158 11.67 10.93 15.00
N ARG A 159 12.53 11.92 15.28
CA ARG A 159 13.98 11.79 15.05
C ARG A 159 14.60 10.62 15.85
N SER A 160 14.02 10.25 16.98
CA SER A 160 14.44 9.07 17.76
C SER A 160 14.40 7.74 16.98
N LEU A 161 13.64 7.67 15.87
CA LEU A 161 13.54 6.48 15.02
C LEU A 161 14.55 6.45 13.88
N GLU A 162 15.37 7.48 13.70
CA GLU A 162 16.27 7.61 12.54
C GLU A 162 17.21 6.41 12.38
N HIS A 163 17.83 5.96 13.48
CA HIS A 163 18.71 4.79 13.45
C HIS A 163 17.96 3.51 13.02
N HIS A 164 16.69 3.35 13.42
CA HIS A 164 15.89 2.20 13.01
C HIS A 164 15.61 2.25 11.51
N VAL A 165 15.17 3.41 10.99
CA VAL A 165 14.94 3.60 9.57
C VAL A 165 16.21 3.29 8.76
N THR A 166 17.37 3.82 9.16
CA THR A 166 18.64 3.54 8.47
C THR A 166 18.96 2.05 8.43
N SER A 167 18.66 1.30 9.49
CA SER A 167 18.89 -0.15 9.54
C SER A 167 17.95 -0.98 8.65
N MET A 168 16.79 -0.42 8.29
CA MET A 168 15.81 -1.05 7.41
C MET A 168 16.13 -0.84 5.92
N GLU A 169 16.91 0.19 5.60
CA GLU A 169 17.32 0.48 4.24
C GLU A 169 18.34 -0.53 3.69
N SER A 170 18.40 -0.62 2.37
CA SER A 170 19.32 -1.53 1.67
C SER A 170 19.69 -0.96 0.30
N ARG A 171 20.43 -1.73 -0.51
CA ARG A 171 20.78 -1.30 -1.88
C ARG A 171 19.56 -1.14 -2.79
N THR A 172 18.49 -1.91 -2.55
CA THR A 172 17.30 -1.99 -3.41
C THR A 172 16.04 -1.42 -2.76
N VAL A 173 16.11 -1.03 -1.48
CA VAL A 173 14.96 -0.46 -0.75
C VAL A 173 15.40 0.75 0.07
N ARG A 174 14.71 1.87 -0.12
CA ARG A 174 14.79 3.10 0.67
C ARG A 174 13.50 3.38 1.41
N ILE A 175 13.55 4.31 2.36
CA ILE A 175 12.38 4.75 3.10
C ILE A 175 12.21 6.26 2.91
N ASN A 176 11.09 6.68 2.32
CA ASN A 176 10.78 8.08 2.08
C ASN A 176 10.24 8.73 3.37
N VAL A 177 11.14 9.25 4.20
CA VAL A 177 10.82 9.89 5.48
C VAL A 177 11.48 11.25 5.65
N THR A 178 10.86 12.07 6.49
CA THR A 178 11.51 13.22 7.13
C THR A 178 11.29 13.16 8.62
N TYR A 179 12.24 13.72 9.38
CA TYR A 179 12.20 13.70 10.83
C TYR A 179 11.72 15.03 11.38
N ALA A 180 10.71 14.98 12.26
CA ALA A 180 10.28 16.13 13.04
C ALA A 180 11.06 16.18 14.38
N GLU A 181 11.30 17.39 14.90
CA GLU A 181 11.84 17.55 16.25
C GLU A 181 10.78 17.21 17.29
N GLU A 182 11.18 16.47 18.33
CA GLU A 182 10.33 16.15 19.46
C GLU A 182 10.20 17.42 20.32
N GLY A 183 8.96 17.88 20.53
CA GLY A 183 8.66 19.02 21.41
C GLY A 183 8.63 18.65 22.89
#